data_AF-A0A1V5SWM9-F1
#
_entry.id   AF-A0A1V5SWM9-F1
#
_cell.length_a   1.000
_cell.length_b   1.000
_cell.length_c   1.000
_cell.angle_alpha   90.00
_cell.angle_beta   90.00
_cell.angle_gamma   90.00
#
_symmetry.space_group_name_H-M   'P 1'
#
loop_
_entity.id
_entity.type
_entity.pdbx_description
1 polymer ?
#
loop_
_entity_poly.entity_id
_entity_poly.type
_entity_poly.pdbx_seq_one_letter_code
_entity_poly.pdbx_strand_id
1 'polypeptide(L)' 'MKEIKTKPVVAFLKTLGVESCLLVVDAKDEKLEKSVRNIKHLKLVRAEGINVYDLLRYDHAIIMKQALEKVQEVLKP' A
#
# COMPACT_ATOMS: atom_id res chain seq x y z
N MET A 1 14.28 6.39 6.93
CA MET A 1 13.28 6.78 7.95
C MET A 1 13.10 5.62 8.92
N LYS A 2 13.23 5.86 10.23
CA LYS A 2 13.64 4.85 11.24
C LYS A 2 12.56 4.45 12.26
N GLU A 3 11.28 4.77 12.05
CA GLU A 3 10.25 4.52 13.07
C GLU A 3 9.00 3.82 12.53
N ILE A 4 8.62 2.73 13.22
CA ILE A 4 7.36 2.02 13.02
C ILE A 4 6.28 2.80 13.76
N LYS A 5 5.64 3.76 13.09
CA LYS A 5 4.54 4.53 13.68
C LYS A 5 3.41 4.66 12.66
N THR A 6 2.21 4.31 13.09
CA THR A 6 0.95 4.49 12.34
C THR A 6 0.62 5.96 12.13
N LYS A 7 0.91 6.83 13.13
CA LYS A 7 0.63 8.27 13.11
C LYS A 7 1.17 9.03 11.87
N PRO A 8 2.46 8.92 11.49
CA PRO A 8 2.98 9.61 10.30
C PRO A 8 2.32 9.11 9.01
N VAL A 9 1.99 7.82 8.91
CA VAL A 9 1.26 7.27 7.76
C VAL A 9 -0.15 7.85 7.69
N VAL A 10 -0.87 7.90 8.81
CA VAL A 10 -2.22 8.49 8.86
C VAL A 10 -2.20 9.99 8.57
N ALA A 11 -1.19 10.72 9.08
CA ALA A 11 -1.02 12.15 8.78
C ALA A 11 -0.78 12.37 7.28
N PHE A 12 0.07 11.55 6.66
CA PHE A 12 0.33 11.61 5.23
C PHE A 12 -0.93 11.32 4.39
N LEU A 13 -1.70 10.30 4.74
CA LEU A 13 -2.98 9.99 4.08
C LEU A 13 -3.99 11.14 4.22
N LYS A 14 -4.08 11.75 5.41
CA LYS A 14 -4.94 12.92 5.63
C LYS A 14 -4.55 14.11 4.76
N THR A 15 -3.25 14.37 4.60
CA THR A 15 -2.77 15.43 3.70
C THR A 15 -3.14 15.17 2.25
N LEU A 16 -3.17 13.90 1.84
CA LEU A 16 -3.60 13.49 0.50
C LEU A 16 -5.13 13.43 0.34
N GLY A 17 -5.90 13.63 1.41
CA GLY A 17 -7.36 13.47 1.39
C GLY A 17 -7.83 12.03 1.16
N VAL A 18 -6.98 11.04 1.44
CA VAL A 18 -7.25 9.63 1.18
C VAL A 18 -7.80 8.97 2.45
N GLU A 19 -9.06 8.57 2.42
CA GLU A 19 -9.71 7.88 3.54
C GLU A 19 -9.49 6.37 3.51
N SER A 20 -9.54 5.77 2.31
CA SER A 20 -9.30 4.35 2.10
C SER A 20 -8.24 4.13 1.02
N CYS A 21 -7.24 3.28 1.30
CA CYS A 21 -6.11 3.10 0.41
C CYS A 21 -5.60 1.66 0.36
N LEU A 22 -5.32 1.19 -0.85
CA LEU A 22 -4.45 0.06 -1.10
C LEU A 22 -3.02 0.56 -1.33
N LEU A 23 -2.06 0.11 -0.52
CA LEU A 23 -0.64 0.42 -0.68
C LEU A 23 0.07 -0.79 -1.28
N VAL A 24 0.66 -0.63 -2.46
CA VAL A 24 1.38 -1.70 -3.16
C VAL A 24 2.89 -1.46 -3.06
N VAL A 25 3.60 -2.45 -2.51
CA VAL A 25 5.06 -2.43 -2.31
C VAL A 25 5.75 -3.55 -3.09
N ASP A 26 7.01 -3.35 -3.47
CA ASP A 26 7.75 -4.34 -4.26
C ASP A 26 8.26 -5.51 -3.40
N ALA A 27 8.74 -5.17 -2.20
CA ALA A 27 9.43 -6.10 -1.30
C ALA A 27 8.84 -6.03 0.11
N LYS A 28 9.12 -7.08 0.88
CA LYS A 28 8.71 -7.15 2.29
C LYS A 28 9.47 -6.11 3.10
N ASP A 29 8.76 -5.07 3.51
CA ASP A 29 9.24 -4.14 4.52
C ASP A 29 8.48 -4.37 5.83
N GLU A 30 9.10 -5.11 6.75
CA GLU A 30 8.47 -5.44 8.04
C GLU A 30 8.13 -4.21 8.89
N LYS A 31 8.88 -3.11 8.73
CA LYS A 31 8.62 -1.89 9.48
C LYS A 31 7.37 -1.21 8.94
N LEU A 32 7.23 -1.16 7.62
CA LEU A 32 6.08 -0.59 6.95
C LEU A 32 4.83 -1.47 7.16
N GLU A 33 4.95 -2.79 7.02
CA GLU A 33 3.87 -3.75 7.29
C GLU A 33 3.34 -3.61 8.72
N LYS A 34 4.23 -3.55 9.72
CA LYS A 34 3.84 -3.36 11.13
C LYS A 34 3.20 -1.99 11.38
N SER A 35 3.65 -0.95 10.67
CA SER A 35 3.10 0.41 10.79
C SER A 35 1.72 0.55 10.14
N VAL A 36 1.46 -0.24 9.11
CA VAL A 36 0.24 -0.13 8.30
C VAL A 36 -0.85 -1.09 8.77
N ARG A 37 -0.48 -2.29 9.24
CA ARG A 37 -1.43 -3.36 9.57
C ARG A 37 -2.51 -2.96 10.57
N ASN A 38 -2.25 -1.99 11.45
CA ASN A 38 -3.24 -1.54 12.44
C ASN A 38 -4.17 -0.42 11.93
N ILE A 39 -4.03 0.02 10.68
CA ILE A 39 -4.85 1.07 10.07
C ILE A 39 -6.00 0.40 9.32
N LYS A 40 -7.22 0.52 9.85
CA LYS A 40 -8.41 -0.20 9.37
C LYS A 40 -8.77 0.08 7.89
N HIS A 41 -8.50 1.30 7.44
CA HIS A 41 -8.81 1.76 6.08
C HIS A 41 -7.60 1.72 5.14
N LEU A 42 -6.47 1.14 5.55
CA LEU A 42 -5.30 0.98 4.69
C LEU A 42 -4.84 -0.47 4.67
N LYS A 43 -4.66 -1.03 3.48
CA LYS A 43 -4.11 -2.37 3.29
C LYS A 43 -2.80 -2.29 2.53
N LEU A 44 -1.78 -2.94 3.06
CA LEU A 44 -0.53 -3.15 2.35
C LEU A 44 -0.57 -4.50 1.64
N VAL A 45 -0.26 -4.50 0.36
CA VAL A 45 -0.08 -5.70 -0.46
C VAL A 45 1.26 -5.64 -1.18
N ARG A 46 1.85 -6.80 -1.43
CA ARG A 46 3.02 -6.91 -2.29
C ARG A 46 2.59 -6.90 -3.75
N ALA A 47 3.45 -6.44 -4.65
CA ALA A 47 3.21 -6.44 -6.10
C ALA A 47 2.73 -7.82 -6.62
N GLU A 48 3.35 -8.90 -6.13
CA GLU A 48 3.02 -10.29 -6.47
C GLU A 48 1.63 -10.74 -5.97
N GLY A 49 1.11 -10.11 -4.92
CA GLY A 49 -0.14 -10.47 -4.26
C GLY A 49 -1.27 -9.48 -4.54
N ILE A 50 -1.15 -8.68 -5.60
CA ILE A 50 -2.19 -7.74 -6.00
C ILE A 50 -3.43 -8.52 -6.47
N ASN A 51 -4.60 -8.18 -5.92
CA ASN A 51 -5.86 -8.79 -6.29
C ASN A 51 -6.81 -7.73 -6.84
N VAL A 52 -7.57 -8.08 -7.88
CA VAL A 52 -8.61 -7.21 -8.44
C VAL A 52 -9.65 -6.84 -7.37
N TYR A 53 -10.00 -7.78 -6.48
CA TYR A 53 -10.91 -7.52 -5.37
C TYR A 53 -10.43 -6.38 -4.45
N ASP A 54 -9.13 -6.32 -4.16
CA ASP A 54 -8.57 -5.27 -3.33
C ASP A 54 -8.59 -3.92 -4.07
N LEU A 55 -8.31 -3.90 -5.37
CA LEU A 55 -8.42 -2.69 -6.18
C LEU A 55 -9.85 -2.14 -6.26
N LEU A 56 -10.86 -3.00 -6.20
CA LEU A 56 -12.27 -2.59 -6.17
C LEU A 56 -12.78 -2.21 -4.77
N ARG A 57 -12.10 -2.68 -3.72
CA ARG A 57 -12.52 -2.48 -2.32
C ARG A 57 -12.07 -1.13 -1.75
N TYR A 58 -10.96 -0.59 -2.24
CA TYR A 58 -10.38 0.66 -1.77
C TYR A 58 -10.56 1.76 -2.81
N ASP A 59 -10.85 2.98 -2.35
CA ASP A 59 -11.13 4.12 -3.23
C ASP A 59 -9.84 4.65 -3.90
N HIS A 60 -8.70 4.48 -3.23
CA HIS A 60 -7.40 4.88 -3.74
C HIS A 60 -6.40 3.73 -3.75
N ALA A 61 -5.52 3.71 -4.76
CA ALA A 61 -4.40 2.79 -4.84
C ALA A 61 -3.09 3.59 -4.95
N ILE A 62 -2.22 3.46 -3.96
CA ILE A 62 -0.86 4.02 -3.96
C ILE A 62 0.10 2.90 -4.29
N ILE A 63 0.78 3.02 -5.44
CA ILE A 63 1.73 2.01 -5.92
C ILE A 63 3.12 2.63 -5.87
N MET A 64 4.06 1.96 -5.18
CA MET A 64 5.47 2.37 -5.22
C MET A 64 6.02 2.18 -6.63
N LYS A 65 6.88 3.10 -7.07
CA LYS A 65 7.45 3.06 -8.43
C LYS A 65 8.17 1.73 -8.71
N GLN A 66 8.86 1.19 -7.71
CA GLN A 66 9.54 -0.10 -7.76
C GLN A 66 8.56 -1.28 -7.85
N ALA A 67 7.37 -1.14 -7.25
CA ALA A 67 6.32 -2.15 -7.30
C ALA A 67 5.59 -2.14 -8.66
N LEU A 68 5.53 -0.99 -9.33
CA LEU A 68 4.84 -0.83 -10.61
C LEU A 68 5.43 -1.72 -11.70
N GLU A 69 6.76 -1.83 -11.79
CA GLU A 69 7.43 -2.68 -12.77
C GLU A 69 7.03 -4.15 -12.60
N LYS A 70 7.05 -4.66 -11.36
CA LYS A 70 6.60 -6.02 -11.03
C LYS A 70 5.12 -6.25 -11.32
N VAL A 71 4.27 -5.27 -10.99
CA VAL A 71 2.82 -5.35 -11.29
C VAL A 71 2.59 -5.42 -12.80
N GLN A 72 3.33 -4.64 -13.59
CA GLN A 72 3.25 -4.69 -15.05
C GLN A 72 3.72 -6.03 -15.62
N GLU A 73 4.71 -6.69 -15.02
CA GLU A 73 5.13 -8.03 -15.45
C GLU A 73 4.05 -9.09 -15.19
N VAL A 74 3.37 -9.02 -14.04
CA VAL A 74 2.31 -9.96 -13.67
C VAL A 74 1.03 -9.76 -14.49
N LEU A 75 0.76 -8.52 -14.93
CA LEU A 75 -0.43 -8.16 -15.71
C LEU A 75 -0.19 -8.16 -17.23
N LYS A 76 1.02 -8.49 -17.70
CA LYS A 76 1.23 -8.73 -19.14
C LYS A 76 0.40 -9.96 -19.55
N PRO A 77 -0.38 -9.87 -20.65
CA PRO A 77 -1.17 -10.98 -21.16
C PRO A 77 -0.30 -12.13 -21.66
#